data_AF-A0A831PGS7-F1
#
_entry.id   AF-A0A831PGS7-F1
#
_cell.length_a   1.000
_cell.length_b   1.000
_cell.length_c   1.000
_cell.angle_alpha   90.00
_cell.angle_beta   90.00
_cell.angle_gamma   90.00
#
_symmetry.space_group_name_H-M   'P 1'
#
loop_
_entity.id
_entity.type
_entity.pdbx_description
1 polymer ?
#
loop_
_entity_poly.entity_id
_entity_poly.type
_entity_poly.pdbx_seq_one_letter_code
_entity_poly.pdbx_strand_id
1 'polypeptide(L)'
;MLKREEVEKTVEKPIPQYVRDVVEHPPFRVTENTTLETLAAYLRKFPVDVVPVFKSVFSEEVVGVVYPHTALLLKSKKLEAKVGEFVNPPLIVKESWKIENVIEILTSEAKWGALVVDEEGKYVGVVTLRGLLSALLLREPKAKSVAAVYTPLDEKKTRAGFVKAIERVSKVFRRLVGGEVDGFVVLNREGGAAGILTTWDFVKTRRWYKGSGEPRPLFGTRVTRGESKHVRVARVWRVMFRGVATATPETPIDEV
;
A
#
# COMPACT_ATOMS: atom_id res chain seq x y z
N MET A 1 14.54 -45.35 9.74
CA MET A 1 14.93 -44.07 9.12
C MET A 1 13.89 -43.74 8.07
N LEU A 2 12.92 -42.88 8.42
CA LEU A 2 11.93 -42.39 7.47
C LEU A 2 12.61 -41.40 6.51
N LYS A 3 12.35 -41.55 5.21
CA LYS A 3 12.92 -40.70 4.17
C LYS A 3 12.39 -39.28 4.33
N ARG A 4 13.27 -38.27 4.23
CA ARG A 4 12.94 -36.85 4.34
C ARG A 4 11.78 -36.41 3.42
N GLU A 5 11.55 -37.11 2.32
CA GLU A 5 10.47 -36.83 1.35
C GLU A 5 9.07 -37.25 1.84
N GLU A 6 8.96 -38.14 2.84
CA GLU A 6 7.67 -38.55 3.42
C GLU A 6 7.20 -37.64 4.56
N VAL A 7 8.10 -36.81 5.11
CA VAL A 7 7.77 -35.86 6.18
C VAL A 7 7.18 -34.56 5.63
N GLU A 8 7.42 -34.23 4.35
CA GLU A 8 6.88 -33.02 3.70
C GLU A 8 5.47 -33.20 3.14
N LYS A 9 4.92 -34.43 3.11
CA LYS A 9 3.60 -34.73 2.52
C LYS A 9 2.44 -34.85 3.53
N THR A 10 2.62 -34.49 4.80
CA THR A 10 1.54 -34.66 5.80
C THR A 10 1.43 -33.49 6.79
N VAL A 11 1.49 -32.27 6.27
CA VAL A 11 0.75 -31.17 6.89
C VAL A 11 0.01 -30.49 5.74
N GLU A 12 -1.18 -31.01 5.40
CA GLU A 12 -2.17 -30.18 4.72
C GLU A 12 -2.25 -28.90 5.54
N LYS A 13 -1.76 -27.79 5.00
CA LYS A 13 -1.88 -26.51 5.69
C LYS A 13 -3.38 -26.31 5.87
N PRO A 14 -3.88 -26.24 7.11
CA PRO A 14 -5.30 -26.08 7.34
C PRO A 14 -5.71 -24.81 6.59
N ILE A 15 -6.80 -24.92 5.83
CA ILE A 15 -7.36 -23.78 5.11
C ILE A 15 -7.61 -22.68 6.15
N PRO A 16 -6.95 -21.50 6.04
CA PRO A 16 -7.09 -20.45 7.03
C PRO A 16 -8.55 -20.08 7.19
N GLN A 17 -9.08 -20.07 8.41
CA GLN A 17 -10.49 -19.82 8.70
C GLN A 17 -10.68 -18.60 9.60
N TYR A 18 -9.72 -18.36 10.47
CA TYR A 18 -9.75 -17.31 11.48
C TYR A 18 -8.65 -16.28 11.24
N VAL A 19 -8.82 -15.09 11.80
CA VAL A 19 -7.85 -14.00 11.68
C VAL A 19 -6.47 -14.42 12.19
N ARG A 20 -6.39 -15.19 13.29
CA ARG A 20 -5.14 -15.76 13.82
C ARG A 20 -4.31 -16.53 12.78
N ASP A 21 -4.97 -17.10 11.76
CA ASP A 21 -4.31 -17.91 10.72
C ASP A 21 -3.64 -17.05 9.64
N VAL A 22 -3.95 -15.75 9.61
CA VAL A 22 -3.53 -14.80 8.55
C VAL A 22 -2.91 -13.52 9.11
N VAL A 23 -2.56 -13.52 10.40
CA VAL A 23 -1.94 -12.34 11.04
C VAL A 23 -0.58 -12.07 10.42
N GLU A 24 -0.38 -10.80 10.09
CA GLU A 24 0.87 -10.27 9.57
C GLU A 24 1.55 -9.46 10.68
N HIS A 25 2.88 -9.57 10.77
CA HIS A 25 3.68 -8.77 11.69
C HIS A 25 4.60 -7.85 10.89
N PRO A 26 4.30 -6.52 10.82
CA PRO A 26 5.18 -5.58 10.15
C PRO A 26 6.61 -5.69 10.70
N PRO A 27 7.64 -5.81 9.84
CA PRO A 27 9.01 -6.12 10.28
C PRO A 27 9.76 -4.91 10.87
N PHE A 28 9.04 -3.82 11.13
CA PHE A 28 9.57 -2.60 11.70
C PHE A 28 8.53 -1.96 12.63
N ARG A 29 8.99 -1.22 13.63
CA ARG A 29 8.14 -0.45 14.54
C ARG A 29 8.21 1.03 14.21
N VAL A 30 7.07 1.70 14.34
CA VAL A 30 6.93 3.15 14.13
C VAL A 30 6.27 3.73 15.37
N THR A 31 6.74 4.90 15.80
CA THR A 31 6.15 5.67 16.89
C THR A 31 5.69 7.02 16.38
N GLU A 32 4.93 7.76 17.20
CA GLU A 32 4.49 9.12 16.87
C GLU A 32 5.66 10.06 16.52
N ASN A 33 6.84 9.83 17.13
CA ASN A 33 8.04 10.62 16.90
C ASN A 33 8.85 10.23 15.66
N THR A 34 8.50 9.13 14.99
CA THR A 34 9.19 8.69 13.78
C THR A 34 8.96 9.70 12.66
N THR A 35 10.00 10.06 11.91
CA THR A 35 9.86 11.00 10.80
C THR A 35 9.24 10.32 9.58
N LEU A 36 8.55 11.10 8.74
CA LEU A 36 8.02 10.59 7.47
C LEU A 36 9.11 10.07 6.53
N GLU A 37 10.32 10.64 6.58
CA GLU A 37 11.47 10.13 5.82
C GLU A 37 11.88 8.72 6.26
N THR A 38 11.88 8.48 7.58
CA THR A 38 12.18 7.16 8.16
C THR A 38 11.09 6.15 7.78
N LEU A 39 9.81 6.55 7.89
CA LEU A 39 8.68 5.73 7.43
C LEU A 39 8.81 5.38 5.94
N ALA A 40 9.14 6.35 5.08
CA ALA A 40 9.37 6.12 3.66
C ALA A 40 10.55 5.16 3.40
N ALA A 41 11.60 5.22 4.23
CA ALA A 41 12.72 4.29 4.15
C ALA A 41 12.33 2.87 4.53
N TYR A 42 11.54 2.69 5.60
CA TYR A 42 11.01 1.40 6.00
C TYR A 42 10.10 0.81 4.94
N LEU A 43 9.11 1.55 4.45
CA LEU A 43 8.18 1.07 3.43
C LEU A 43 8.86 0.69 2.10
N ARG A 44 9.95 1.37 1.74
CA ARG A 44 10.76 0.99 0.57
C ARG A 44 11.42 -0.38 0.73
N LYS A 45 11.87 -0.70 1.94
CA LYS A 45 12.56 -1.96 2.24
C LYS A 45 11.56 -3.08 2.53
N PHE A 46 10.45 -2.75 3.18
CA PHE A 46 9.44 -3.66 3.67
C PHE A 46 8.04 -3.13 3.29
N PRO A 47 7.53 -3.48 2.11
CA PRO A 47 6.21 -3.05 1.68
C PRO A 47 5.12 -3.67 2.55
N VAL A 48 4.42 -2.84 3.34
CA VAL A 48 3.25 -3.22 4.14
C VAL A 48 2.11 -2.26 3.87
N ASP A 49 0.87 -2.72 3.91
CA ASP A 49 -0.31 -1.91 3.59
C ASP A 49 -0.87 -1.14 4.82
N VAL A 50 -0.56 -1.63 6.03
CA VAL A 50 -0.95 -1.01 7.30
C VAL A 50 0.27 -0.95 8.21
N VAL A 51 0.52 0.22 8.79
CA VAL A 51 1.63 0.45 9.72
C VAL A 51 1.06 0.84 11.08
N PRO A 52 1.13 -0.04 12.09
CA PRO A 52 0.82 0.28 13.48
C PRO A 52 1.76 1.35 14.01
N VAL A 53 1.19 2.31 14.74
CA VAL A 53 1.93 3.35 15.43
C VAL A 53 1.89 3.06 16.92
N PHE A 54 3.04 2.74 17.48
CA PHE A 54 3.19 2.43 18.89
C PHE A 54 3.45 3.70 19.70
N LYS A 55 2.97 3.72 20.94
CA LYS A 55 3.21 4.82 21.88
C LYS A 55 4.69 5.06 22.15
N SER A 56 5.45 3.97 22.26
CA SER A 56 6.91 4.01 22.41
C SER A 56 7.55 2.77 21.81
N VAL A 57 8.87 2.76 21.67
CA VAL A 57 9.61 1.61 21.13
C VAL A 57 9.50 0.38 22.03
N PHE A 58 9.25 0.59 23.33
CA PHE A 58 9.19 -0.44 24.36
C PHE A 58 7.76 -0.84 24.75
N SER A 59 6.74 -0.20 24.18
CA SER A 59 5.34 -0.48 24.49
C SER A 59 4.68 -1.26 23.36
N GLU A 60 3.83 -2.23 23.71
CA GLU A 60 2.91 -2.92 22.78
C GLU A 60 1.59 -2.14 22.61
N GLU A 61 1.44 -1.00 23.28
CA GLU A 61 0.29 -0.11 23.14
C GLU A 61 0.34 0.61 21.77
N VAL A 62 -0.62 0.30 20.91
CA VAL A 62 -0.78 0.92 19.60
C VAL A 62 -1.75 2.10 19.72
N VAL A 63 -1.29 3.30 19.36
CA VAL A 63 -2.10 4.53 19.39
C VAL A 63 -2.95 4.71 18.14
N GLY A 64 -2.59 4.04 17.04
CA GLY A 64 -3.35 4.02 15.81
C GLY A 64 -2.56 3.47 14.63
N VAL A 65 -2.94 3.85 13.41
CA VAL A 65 -2.31 3.36 12.18
C VAL A 65 -1.99 4.47 11.20
N VAL A 66 -0.95 4.26 10.41
CA VAL A 66 -0.68 5.02 9.19
C VAL A 66 -0.58 4.09 7.98
N TYR A 67 -0.75 4.66 6.80
CA TYR A 67 -0.80 3.92 5.54
C TYR A 67 0.36 4.35 4.63
N PRO A 68 0.69 3.58 3.58
CA PRO A 68 1.79 3.92 2.68
C PRO A 68 1.71 5.32 2.06
N HIS A 69 0.51 5.85 1.80
CA HIS A 69 0.34 7.18 1.23
C HIS A 69 0.78 8.30 2.20
N THR A 70 0.80 8.04 3.51
CA THR A 70 1.31 8.97 4.52
C THR A 70 2.77 9.32 4.27
N ALA A 71 3.58 8.38 3.77
CA ALA A 71 4.98 8.64 3.41
C ALA A 71 5.13 9.66 2.26
N LEU A 72 4.08 9.82 1.43
CA LEU A 72 4.05 10.78 0.33
C LEU A 72 3.64 12.20 0.77
N LEU A 73 3.18 12.38 2.02
CA LEU A 73 2.86 13.69 2.59
C LEU A 73 4.12 14.49 2.95
N LEU A 74 5.30 13.90 2.82
CA LEU A 74 6.58 14.58 2.98
C LEU A 74 6.69 15.76 2.00
N LYS A 75 6.46 16.97 2.52
CA LYS A 75 6.65 18.22 1.77
C LYS A 75 8.13 18.59 1.85
N SER A 76 8.71 19.09 0.75
CA SER A 76 10.12 19.53 0.71
C SER A 76 10.51 20.57 1.77
N LYS A 77 9.52 21.27 2.36
CA LYS A 77 9.71 22.24 3.44
C LYS A 77 9.51 21.68 4.86
N LYS A 78 9.10 20.42 5.02
CA LYS A 78 8.84 19.76 6.30
C LYS A 78 9.52 18.37 6.35
N LEU A 79 10.84 18.34 6.21
CA LEU A 79 11.62 17.10 6.36
C LEU A 79 11.47 16.48 7.75
N GLU A 80 11.11 17.29 8.75
CA GLU A 80 10.92 16.89 10.14
C GLU A 80 9.47 16.51 10.49
N ALA A 81 8.56 16.42 9.50
CA ALA A 81 7.19 15.99 9.76
C ALA A 81 7.18 14.61 10.42
N LYS A 82 6.42 14.50 11.51
CA LYS A 82 6.34 13.31 12.34
C LYS A 82 5.12 12.47 11.99
N VAL A 83 5.24 11.15 12.15
CA VAL A 83 4.14 10.19 11.93
C VAL A 83 2.94 10.53 12.81
N GLY A 84 3.16 11.00 14.04
CA GLY A 84 2.11 11.41 14.97
C GLY A 84 1.11 12.41 14.41
N GLU A 85 1.51 13.27 13.47
CA GLU A 85 0.64 14.26 12.81
C GLU A 85 -0.41 13.63 11.86
N PHE A 86 -0.26 12.35 11.51
CA PHE A 86 -1.04 11.68 10.47
C PHE A 86 -1.66 10.34 10.94
N VAL A 87 -1.68 10.10 12.25
CA VAL A 87 -2.24 8.87 12.83
C VAL A 87 -3.75 8.83 12.58
N ASN A 88 -4.23 7.68 12.13
CA ASN A 88 -5.65 7.41 11.94
C ASN A 88 -6.15 6.48 13.05
N PRO A 89 -7.41 6.63 13.48
CA PRO A 89 -8.05 5.64 14.34
C PRO A 89 -7.98 4.25 13.70
N PRO A 90 -7.55 3.22 14.45
CA PRO A 90 -7.47 1.87 13.91
C PRO A 90 -8.84 1.22 13.86
N LEU A 91 -9.09 0.45 12.82
CA LEU A 91 -10.09 -0.62 12.90
C LEU A 91 -9.47 -1.76 13.71
N ILE A 92 -10.20 -2.30 14.68
CA ILE A 92 -9.73 -3.37 15.57
C ILE A 92 -10.58 -4.61 15.31
N VAL A 93 -9.92 -5.74 15.14
CA VAL A 93 -10.54 -7.06 15.00
C VAL A 93 -9.91 -8.04 15.97
N LYS A 94 -10.68 -9.04 16.41
CA LYS A 94 -10.14 -10.11 17.27
C LYS A 94 -9.53 -11.23 16.44
N GLU A 95 -8.48 -11.85 16.94
CA GLU A 95 -7.82 -12.98 16.29
C GLU A 95 -8.74 -14.22 16.13
N SER A 96 -9.77 -14.32 16.99
CA SER A 96 -10.78 -15.38 16.98
C SER A 96 -11.89 -15.17 15.94
N TRP A 97 -11.93 -14.02 15.28
CA TRP A 97 -12.96 -13.74 14.27
C TRP A 97 -12.69 -14.53 12.99
N LYS A 98 -13.77 -14.85 12.28
CA LYS A 98 -13.71 -15.48 10.96
C LYS A 98 -13.20 -14.49 9.92
N ILE A 99 -12.37 -14.96 8.99
CA ILE A 99 -11.80 -14.10 7.94
C ILE A 99 -12.88 -13.45 7.07
N GLU A 100 -14.00 -14.13 6.82
CA GLU A 100 -15.10 -13.61 5.99
C GLU A 100 -15.75 -12.37 6.60
N ASN A 101 -15.96 -12.38 7.91
CA ASN A 101 -16.52 -11.23 8.62
C ASN A 101 -15.58 -10.03 8.53
N VAL A 102 -14.27 -10.26 8.65
CA VAL A 102 -13.27 -9.20 8.54
C VAL A 102 -13.19 -8.65 7.11
N ILE A 103 -13.30 -9.49 6.08
CA ILE A 103 -13.35 -9.03 4.68
C ILE A 103 -14.55 -8.10 4.46
N GLU A 104 -15.73 -8.46 4.98
CA GLU A 104 -16.93 -7.64 4.86
C GLU A 104 -16.78 -6.27 5.55
N ILE A 105 -16.21 -6.24 6.76
CA ILE A 105 -15.94 -5.00 7.49
C ILE A 105 -14.93 -4.13 6.72
N LEU A 106 -13.81 -4.71 6.27
CA LEU A 106 -12.76 -3.95 5.57
C LEU A 106 -13.24 -3.38 4.23
N THR A 107 -14.03 -4.15 3.47
CA THR A 107 -14.58 -3.69 2.19
C THR A 107 -15.67 -2.64 2.37
N SER A 108 -16.57 -2.80 3.35
CA SER A 108 -17.62 -1.83 3.64
C SER A 108 -17.09 -0.50 4.17
N GLU A 109 -16.06 -0.52 5.01
CA GLU A 109 -15.40 0.69 5.52
C GLU A 109 -14.31 1.26 4.59
N ALA A 110 -14.06 0.60 3.44
CA ALA A 110 -13.00 0.94 2.50
C ALA A 110 -11.61 1.10 3.18
N LYS A 111 -11.28 0.14 4.05
CA LYS A 111 -10.01 0.07 4.79
C LYS A 111 -9.11 -1.03 4.21
N TRP A 112 -7.80 -0.75 4.16
CA TRP A 112 -6.81 -1.70 3.66
C TRP A 112 -6.49 -2.85 4.63
N GLY A 113 -6.79 -2.65 5.91
CA GLY A 113 -6.55 -3.63 6.96
C GLY A 113 -6.94 -3.11 8.34
N ALA A 114 -6.70 -3.94 9.35
CA ALA A 114 -7.06 -3.71 10.75
C ALA A 114 -5.93 -4.12 11.70
N LEU A 115 -5.94 -3.58 12.91
CA LEU A 115 -5.17 -4.13 14.02
C LEU A 115 -5.85 -5.39 14.54
N VAL A 116 -5.06 -6.41 14.80
CA VAL A 116 -5.51 -7.66 15.40
C VAL A 116 -5.18 -7.63 16.88
N VAL A 117 -6.17 -7.93 17.71
CA VAL A 117 -6.01 -8.09 19.15
C VAL A 117 -6.42 -9.49 19.62
N ASP A 118 -5.88 -9.92 20.74
CA ASP A 118 -6.32 -11.13 21.44
C ASP A 118 -7.64 -10.89 22.19
N GLU A 119 -8.12 -11.89 22.92
CA GLU A 119 -9.35 -11.78 23.72
C GLU A 119 -9.23 -10.79 24.90
N GLU A 120 -8.02 -10.51 25.36
CA GLU A 120 -7.72 -9.54 26.42
C GLU A 120 -7.54 -8.11 25.87
N GLY A 121 -7.59 -7.93 24.55
CA GLY A 121 -7.40 -6.65 23.87
C GLY A 121 -5.94 -6.26 23.64
N LYS A 122 -4.99 -7.18 23.85
CA LYS A 122 -3.57 -6.92 23.57
C LYS A 122 -3.31 -7.02 22.08
N TYR A 123 -2.42 -6.16 21.58
CA TYR A 123 -2.00 -6.16 20.19
C TYR A 123 -1.28 -7.46 19.83
N VAL A 124 -1.73 -8.11 18.75
CA VAL A 124 -1.12 -9.33 18.20
C VAL A 124 -0.40 -9.00 16.90
N GLY A 125 -1.04 -8.24 16.02
CA GLY A 125 -0.50 -7.95 14.68
C GLY A 125 -1.45 -7.12 13.84
N VAL A 126 -1.33 -7.25 12.52
CA VAL A 126 -2.27 -6.65 11.57
C VAL A 126 -2.85 -7.71 10.65
N VAL A 127 -4.00 -7.41 10.07
CA VAL A 127 -4.57 -8.20 8.97
C VAL A 127 -4.91 -7.26 7.84
N THR A 128 -4.51 -7.60 6.61
CA THR A 128 -4.73 -6.77 5.42
C THR A 128 -5.63 -7.46 4.41
N LEU A 129 -6.26 -6.69 3.52
CA LEU A 129 -6.99 -7.23 2.38
C LEU A 129 -6.12 -8.15 1.53
N ARG A 130 -4.82 -7.85 1.42
CA ARG A 130 -3.85 -8.68 0.69
C ARG A 130 -3.60 -10.02 1.39
N GLY A 131 -3.40 -10.00 2.70
CA GLY A 131 -3.26 -11.21 3.51
C GLY A 131 -4.50 -12.10 3.46
N LEU A 132 -5.68 -11.48 3.58
CA LEU A 132 -6.97 -12.16 3.46
C LEU A 132 -7.19 -12.75 2.07
N LEU A 133 -6.86 -12.01 1.00
CA LEU A 133 -6.93 -12.51 -0.37
C LEU A 133 -6.02 -13.72 -0.56
N SER A 134 -4.78 -13.66 -0.05
CA SER A 134 -3.81 -14.77 -0.12
C SER A 134 -4.34 -16.04 0.55
N ALA A 135 -5.09 -15.88 1.65
CA ALA A 135 -5.74 -16.99 2.32
C ALA A 135 -6.95 -17.54 1.54
N LEU A 136 -7.72 -16.67 0.88
CA LEU A 136 -8.83 -17.09 0.03
C LEU A 136 -8.38 -17.83 -1.22
N LEU A 137 -7.19 -17.54 -1.77
CA LEU A 137 -6.62 -18.27 -2.91
C LEU A 137 -6.35 -19.75 -2.60
N LEU A 138 -6.32 -20.14 -1.32
CA LEU A 138 -6.21 -21.54 -0.90
C LEU A 138 -7.55 -22.28 -0.93
N ARG A 139 -8.63 -21.59 -1.30
CA ARG A 139 -9.99 -22.11 -1.37
C ARG A 139 -10.48 -22.05 -2.80
N GLU A 140 -11.48 -22.87 -3.11
CA GLU A 140 -12.16 -22.75 -4.39
C GLU A 140 -12.88 -21.40 -4.48
N PRO A 141 -12.64 -20.61 -5.56
CA PRO A 141 -13.30 -19.34 -5.73
C PRO A 141 -14.80 -19.55 -5.97
N LYS A 142 -15.62 -18.70 -5.34
CA LYS A 142 -17.09 -18.73 -5.53
C LYS A 142 -17.48 -18.25 -6.93
N ALA A 143 -16.74 -17.27 -7.45
CA ALA A 143 -16.89 -16.79 -8.81
C ALA A 143 -16.07 -17.66 -9.76
N LYS A 144 -16.50 -17.76 -11.03
CA LYS A 144 -15.75 -18.50 -12.06
C LYS A 144 -14.98 -17.59 -13.00
N SER A 145 -15.46 -16.36 -13.20
CA SER A 145 -14.85 -15.40 -14.11
C SER A 145 -14.86 -14.00 -13.53
N VAL A 146 -14.00 -13.14 -14.09
CA VAL A 146 -13.91 -11.72 -13.76
C VAL A 146 -15.25 -11.01 -13.92
N ALA A 147 -16.06 -11.38 -14.93
CA ALA A 147 -17.39 -10.81 -15.17
C ALA A 147 -18.31 -10.82 -13.93
N ALA A 148 -18.14 -11.80 -13.03
CA ALA A 148 -18.98 -11.95 -11.85
C ALA A 148 -18.61 -11.00 -10.69
N VAL A 149 -17.40 -10.41 -10.71
CA VAL A 149 -16.85 -9.67 -9.56
C VAL A 149 -16.29 -8.29 -9.90
N TYR A 150 -16.01 -8.02 -11.18
CA TYR A 150 -15.49 -6.71 -11.57
C TYR A 150 -16.54 -5.61 -11.40
N THR A 151 -16.09 -4.42 -11.07
CA THR A 151 -16.93 -3.21 -11.02
C THR A 151 -16.75 -2.43 -12.33
N PRO A 152 -17.82 -2.26 -13.13
CA PRO A 152 -17.81 -1.40 -14.31
C PRO A 152 -17.41 0.05 -14.01
N LEU A 153 -16.80 0.73 -15.00
CA LEU A 153 -16.24 2.08 -14.82
C LEU A 153 -17.30 3.17 -14.63
N ASP A 154 -18.50 2.94 -15.14
CA ASP A 154 -19.66 3.81 -15.04
C ASP A 154 -20.30 3.78 -13.64
N GLU A 155 -19.91 2.84 -12.78
CA GLU A 155 -20.35 2.84 -11.39
C GLU A 155 -19.62 3.93 -10.58
N LYS A 156 -20.39 4.76 -9.88
CA LYS A 156 -19.92 5.88 -9.05
C LYS A 156 -18.97 5.50 -7.90
N LYS A 157 -18.76 4.20 -7.65
CA LYS A 157 -17.97 3.67 -6.52
C LYS A 157 -16.50 3.39 -6.87
N THR A 158 -16.08 3.53 -8.12
CA THR A 158 -14.69 3.22 -8.48
C THR A 158 -13.68 4.20 -7.88
N ARG A 159 -12.70 3.67 -7.15
CA ARG A 159 -11.55 4.41 -6.60
C ARG A 159 -10.34 4.38 -7.54
N ALA A 160 -10.49 3.81 -8.74
CA ALA A 160 -9.47 3.81 -9.78
C ALA A 160 -9.54 5.10 -10.61
N GLY A 161 -8.41 5.80 -10.72
CA GLY A 161 -8.27 6.94 -11.62
C GLY A 161 -7.83 6.52 -13.03
N PHE A 162 -8.12 7.35 -14.02
CA PHE A 162 -7.60 7.20 -15.38
C PHE A 162 -6.76 8.41 -15.76
N VAL A 163 -5.61 8.17 -16.40
CA VAL A 163 -4.71 9.26 -16.80
C VAL A 163 -3.94 8.91 -18.07
N LYS A 164 -3.70 9.89 -18.94
CA LYS A 164 -2.80 9.70 -20.09
C LYS A 164 -1.34 9.73 -19.65
N ALA A 165 -0.49 8.92 -20.28
CA ALA A 165 0.94 8.84 -19.98
C ALA A 165 1.68 10.20 -20.04
N ILE A 166 1.20 11.13 -20.87
CA ILE A 166 1.76 12.49 -21.05
C ILE A 166 1.38 13.48 -19.95
N GLU A 167 0.44 13.15 -19.06
CA GLU A 167 -0.02 14.06 -18.02
C GLU A 167 1.06 14.37 -16.99
N ARG A 168 0.89 15.49 -16.28
CA ARG A 168 1.84 15.93 -15.24
C ARG A 168 1.66 15.11 -13.97
N VAL A 169 2.77 14.64 -13.40
CA VAL A 169 2.76 13.90 -12.12
C VAL A 169 2.10 14.69 -11.00
N SER A 170 2.28 16.01 -10.96
CA SER A 170 1.69 16.86 -9.92
C SER A 170 0.16 16.85 -9.87
N LYS A 171 -0.51 16.59 -11.01
CA LYS A 171 -1.98 16.50 -11.12
C LYS A 171 -2.49 15.21 -10.47
N VAL A 172 -1.86 14.08 -10.80
CA VAL A 172 -2.24 12.76 -10.24
C VAL A 172 -1.81 12.60 -8.79
N PHE A 173 -0.66 13.15 -8.42
CA PHE A 173 -0.08 13.01 -7.09
C PHE A 173 -0.99 13.56 -6.00
N ARG A 174 -1.65 14.71 -6.23
CA ARG A 174 -2.58 15.27 -5.21
C ARG A 174 -3.75 14.35 -4.90
N ARG A 175 -4.35 13.76 -5.93
CA ARG A 175 -5.51 12.88 -5.80
C ARG A 175 -5.14 11.57 -5.10
N LEU A 176 -3.99 11.00 -5.47
CA LEU A 176 -3.45 9.79 -4.86
C LEU A 176 -3.11 10.00 -3.38
N VAL A 177 -2.37 11.08 -3.07
CA VAL A 177 -1.97 11.39 -1.70
C VAL A 177 -3.14 11.84 -0.83
N GLY A 178 -4.14 12.49 -1.42
CA GLY A 178 -5.39 12.85 -0.76
C GLY A 178 -6.36 11.70 -0.53
N GLY A 179 -6.04 10.49 -1.00
CA GLY A 179 -6.90 9.31 -0.86
C GLY A 179 -8.17 9.34 -1.73
N GLU A 180 -8.25 10.25 -2.70
CA GLU A 180 -9.38 10.32 -3.65
C GLU A 180 -9.38 9.12 -4.60
N VAL A 181 -8.19 8.55 -4.86
CA VAL A 181 -8.00 7.38 -5.71
C VAL A 181 -6.92 6.49 -5.10
N ASP A 182 -7.06 5.19 -5.28
CA ASP A 182 -6.09 4.20 -4.77
C ASP A 182 -4.93 3.97 -5.76
N GLY A 183 -5.19 4.25 -7.03
CA GLY A 183 -4.22 4.16 -8.11
C GLY A 183 -4.80 4.70 -9.41
N PHE A 184 -3.95 4.78 -10.43
CA PHE A 184 -4.32 5.18 -11.77
C PHE A 184 -4.02 4.07 -12.77
N VAL A 185 -4.98 3.77 -13.63
CA VAL A 185 -4.71 3.11 -14.91
C VAL A 185 -4.19 4.18 -15.87
N VAL A 186 -2.99 3.96 -16.40
CA VAL A 186 -2.36 4.86 -17.35
C VAL A 186 -2.71 4.42 -18.77
N LEU A 187 -3.33 5.30 -19.54
CA LEU A 187 -3.81 5.02 -20.88
C LEU A 187 -2.76 5.35 -21.95
N ASN A 188 -2.69 4.51 -22.98
CA ASN A 188 -1.96 4.76 -24.22
C ASN A 188 -2.75 5.73 -25.13
N ARG A 189 -2.28 5.94 -26.37
CA ARG A 189 -2.95 6.84 -27.34
C ARG A 189 -4.29 6.29 -27.85
N GLU A 190 -4.42 4.97 -27.87
CA GLU A 190 -5.59 4.23 -28.38
C GLU A 190 -6.64 3.97 -27.29
N GLY A 191 -6.38 4.38 -26.05
CA GLY A 191 -7.28 4.16 -24.91
C GLY A 191 -7.06 2.84 -24.17
N GLY A 192 -6.10 2.02 -24.59
CA GLY A 192 -5.69 0.80 -23.88
C GLY A 192 -4.81 1.09 -22.64
N ALA A 193 -4.73 0.13 -21.72
CA ALA A 193 -3.88 0.22 -20.53
C ALA A 193 -2.38 0.11 -20.88
N ALA A 194 -1.66 1.21 -20.73
CA ALA A 194 -0.20 1.29 -20.92
C ALA A 194 0.59 0.93 -19.65
N GLY A 195 -0.05 1.07 -18.47
CA GLY A 195 0.60 0.96 -17.19
C GLY A 195 -0.33 1.25 -16.02
N ILE A 196 0.20 1.13 -14.81
CA ILE A 196 -0.46 1.55 -13.57
C ILE A 196 0.43 2.51 -12.79
N LEU A 197 -0.19 3.35 -11.98
CA LEU A 197 0.51 4.25 -11.09
C LEU A 197 -0.19 4.26 -9.73
N THR A 198 0.51 3.79 -8.72
CA THR A 198 0.04 3.60 -7.35
C THR A 198 0.93 4.36 -6.38
N THR A 199 0.56 4.36 -5.11
CA THR A 199 1.40 4.87 -4.01
C THR A 199 2.79 4.22 -4.02
N TRP A 200 2.87 2.93 -4.34
CA TRP A 200 4.12 2.18 -4.34
C TRP A 200 5.12 2.66 -5.40
N ASP A 201 4.66 3.14 -6.55
CA ASP A 201 5.55 3.69 -7.58
C ASP A 201 6.27 4.95 -7.10
N PHE A 202 5.59 5.76 -6.28
CA PHE A 202 6.20 6.92 -5.65
C PHE A 202 7.11 6.54 -4.49
N VAL A 203 6.63 5.68 -3.58
CA VAL A 203 7.40 5.24 -2.40
C VAL A 203 8.69 4.55 -2.82
N LYS A 204 8.66 3.66 -3.81
CA LYS A 204 9.85 2.93 -4.31
C LYS A 204 10.88 3.86 -4.94
N THR A 205 10.45 4.98 -5.52
CA THR A 205 11.40 5.94 -6.08
C THR A 205 12.02 6.81 -4.98
N ARG A 206 13.34 7.02 -5.03
CA ARG A 206 14.00 8.08 -4.23
C ARG A 206 13.79 9.49 -4.80
N ARG A 207 12.87 9.64 -5.76
CA ARG A 207 12.70 10.87 -6.54
C ARG A 207 11.53 11.65 -5.97
N TRP A 208 11.77 12.81 -5.37
CA TRP A 208 10.70 13.67 -4.88
C TRP A 208 10.10 14.46 -6.05
N TYR A 209 8.79 14.31 -6.24
CA TYR A 209 8.08 14.84 -7.40
C TYR A 209 7.34 16.16 -7.15
N LYS A 210 7.77 16.96 -6.15
CA LYS A 210 7.43 18.39 -6.04
C LYS A 210 8.60 19.25 -5.53
N GLY A 211 8.95 20.26 -6.33
CA GLY A 211 9.43 21.58 -5.90
C GLY A 211 10.87 21.69 -5.42
N SER A 212 11.76 22.03 -6.36
CA SER A 212 12.92 22.94 -6.19
C SER A 212 13.36 23.19 -4.74
N GLY A 213 14.27 22.36 -4.23
CA GLY A 213 15.29 22.91 -3.34
C GLY A 213 16.30 23.60 -4.25
N GLU A 214 16.52 24.91 -4.09
CA GLU A 214 17.76 25.48 -4.59
C GLU A 214 18.92 24.69 -3.95
N PRO A 215 20.00 24.40 -4.70
CA PRO A 215 21.17 23.80 -4.11
C PRO A 215 21.63 24.69 -2.94
N ARG A 216 21.79 24.12 -1.73
CA ARG A 216 22.43 24.87 -0.65
C ARG A 216 23.90 25.07 -1.02
N PRO A 217 24.42 26.31 -0.94
CA PRO A 217 25.86 26.52 -1.09
C PRO A 217 26.60 25.78 0.02
N LEU A 218 27.60 24.97 -0.35
CA LEU A 218 28.61 24.51 0.58
C LEU A 218 29.66 25.61 0.68
N PHE A 219 29.84 26.18 1.88
CA PHE A 219 30.96 27.06 2.23
C PHE A 219 31.27 28.19 1.26
N GLY A 220 30.49 29.29 1.30
CA GLY A 220 30.90 30.62 0.81
C GLY A 220 31.40 30.75 -0.65
N THR A 221 31.35 29.67 -1.43
CA THR A 221 31.89 29.58 -2.78
C THR A 221 30.77 29.14 -3.70
N ARG A 222 30.64 29.81 -4.84
CA ARG A 222 29.68 29.52 -5.92
C ARG A 222 30.05 28.21 -6.64
N VAL A 223 30.16 27.10 -5.92
CA VAL A 223 30.24 25.77 -6.53
C VAL A 223 28.90 25.08 -6.30
N THR A 224 27.95 25.40 -7.17
CA THR A 224 26.69 24.67 -7.28
C THR A 224 26.98 23.29 -7.88
N ARG A 225 27.20 22.28 -7.02
CA ARG A 225 27.11 20.89 -7.48
C ARG A 225 25.66 20.63 -7.90
N GLY A 226 25.45 20.66 -9.20
CA GLY A 226 24.13 20.55 -9.82
C GLY A 226 23.66 21.91 -10.28
N GLU A 227 24.04 22.28 -11.50
CA GLU A 227 23.20 23.16 -12.30
C GLU A 227 21.76 22.68 -12.15
N SER A 228 20.89 23.57 -11.68
CA SER A 228 19.46 23.41 -11.73
C SER A 228 19.05 23.37 -13.20
N LYS A 229 19.33 22.26 -13.89
CA LYS A 229 18.66 21.90 -15.14
C LYS A 229 17.20 22.08 -14.83
N HIS A 230 16.54 23.01 -15.54
CA HIS A 230 15.10 23.18 -15.54
C HIS A 230 14.48 21.79 -15.50
N VAL A 231 14.02 21.34 -14.32
CA VAL A 231 13.52 19.99 -14.15
C VAL A 231 12.20 19.99 -14.88
N ARG A 232 12.22 19.59 -16.16
CA ARG A 232 11.02 19.41 -16.97
C ARG A 232 10.02 18.68 -16.10
N VAL A 233 8.83 19.28 -15.95
CA VAL A 233 7.75 18.75 -15.11
C VAL A 233 7.63 17.26 -15.36
N ALA A 234 7.83 16.45 -14.32
CA ALA A 234 7.79 15.00 -14.44
C ALA A 234 6.43 14.58 -15.01
N ARG A 235 6.47 13.70 -16.01
CA ARG A 235 5.27 13.14 -16.64
C ARG A 235 5.02 11.73 -16.10
N VAL A 236 3.76 11.31 -16.15
CA VAL A 236 3.31 10.01 -15.61
C VAL A 236 4.13 8.84 -16.16
N TRP A 237 4.43 8.83 -17.46
CA TRP A 237 5.20 7.76 -18.12
C TRP A 237 6.60 7.49 -17.52
N ARG A 238 7.15 8.45 -16.76
CA ARG A 238 8.48 8.38 -16.14
C ARG A 238 8.46 7.67 -14.78
N VAL A 239 7.27 7.52 -14.18
CA VAL A 239 7.10 6.97 -12.82
C VAL A 239 6.23 5.71 -12.83
N MET A 240 5.28 5.61 -13.76
CA MET A 240 4.35 4.48 -13.83
C MET A 240 5.07 3.14 -13.95
N PHE A 241 4.45 2.10 -13.39
CA PHE A 241 4.75 0.72 -13.72
C PHE A 241 4.25 0.41 -15.13
N ARG A 242 5.11 -0.20 -15.96
CA ARG A 242 4.82 -0.54 -17.36
C ARG A 242 4.58 -2.04 -17.50
N GLY A 243 3.79 -2.42 -18.50
CA GLY A 243 3.53 -3.84 -18.77
C GLY A 243 2.63 -4.44 -17.70
N VAL A 244 1.39 -3.97 -17.65
CA VAL A 244 0.40 -4.37 -16.65
C VAL A 244 -0.36 -5.57 -17.15
N ALA A 245 -0.54 -6.56 -16.28
CA ALA A 245 -1.43 -7.69 -16.55
C ALA A 245 -2.87 -7.15 -16.69
N THR A 246 -3.53 -7.52 -17.77
CA THR A 246 -4.91 -7.13 -18.06
C THR A 246 -5.77 -8.38 -18.11
N ALA A 247 -6.93 -8.34 -17.47
CA ALA A 247 -7.95 -9.37 -17.57
C ALA A 247 -9.16 -8.84 -18.37
N THR A 248 -9.85 -9.74 -19.05
CA THR A 248 -11.14 -9.47 -19.70
C THR A 248 -12.27 -10.04 -18.83
N PRO A 249 -13.54 -9.68 -19.08
CA PRO A 249 -14.65 -10.27 -18.33
C PRO A 249 -14.72 -11.80 -18.41
N GLU A 250 -14.20 -12.39 -19.49
CA GLU A 250 -14.15 -13.84 -19.69
C GLU A 250 -12.97 -14.53 -19.01
N THR A 251 -11.96 -13.78 -18.56
CA THR A 251 -10.81 -14.35 -17.85
C THR A 251 -11.28 -15.12 -16.62
N PRO A 252 -10.83 -16.37 -16.42
CA PRO A 252 -11.08 -17.14 -15.22
C PRO A 252 -10.57 -16.40 -13.97
N ILE A 253 -11.30 -16.48 -12.86
CA ILE A 253 -10.94 -15.68 -11.67
C ILE A 253 -9.67 -16.17 -10.97
N ASP A 254 -9.32 -17.43 -11.16
CA ASP A 254 -8.10 -18.08 -10.67
C ASP A 254 -6.84 -17.65 -11.44
N GLU A 255 -7.00 -16.99 -12.59
CA GLU A 255 -5.90 -16.44 -13.38
C GLU A 255 -5.56 -14.96 -13.05
N VAL A 256 -6.28 -14.34 -12.10
CA VAL A 256 -6.17 -12.90 -11.75
C VAL A 256 -5.74 -12.70 -10.31
#